data_AF-A0A820QL72-F1
#
_entry.id   AF-A0A820QL72-F1
#
_cell.length_a   1.000
_cell.length_b   1.000
_cell.length_c   1.000
_cell.angle_alpha   90.00
_cell.angle_beta   90.00
_cell.angle_gamma   90.00
#
_symmetry.space_group_name_H-M   'P 1'
#
loop_
_entity.id
_entity.type
_entity.pdbx_description
1 polymer ?
#
loop_
_entity_poly.entity_id
_entity_poly.type
_entity_poly.pdbx_seq_one_letter_code
_entity_poly.pdbx_strand_id
1 'polypeptide(L)'
;GAAVYFAEQNDNGDVFDSIPKSVYWGIITMTGVGYGDMVPITYLGRIITCLCALSGPATMGMLISVFVDRYQRVYNRKMYIWESEAPPTDIDLIHEHDPDDDDTKSVTSSQKAGRRRPISEVISHSLSSLHDKIKHDHHH
;
A
#
# COMPACT_ATOMS: atom_id res chain seq x y z
N GLY A 1 -4.66 9.18 25.06
CA GLY A 1 -4.33 8.81 26.45
C GLY A 1 -3.99 10.05 27.26
N ALA A 2 -2.69 10.35 27.41
CA ALA A 2 -2.21 11.44 28.27
C ALA A 2 -2.84 12.82 27.97
N ALA A 3 -3.01 13.20 26.70
CA ALA A 3 -3.61 14.48 26.34
C ALA A 3 -5.07 14.64 26.81
N VAL A 4 -5.87 13.57 26.74
CA VAL A 4 -7.26 13.57 27.24
C VAL A 4 -7.29 13.51 28.77
N TYR A 5 -6.38 12.75 29.39
CA TYR A 5 -6.26 12.73 30.85
C TYR A 5 -6.03 14.13 31.42
N PHE A 6 -5.07 14.89 30.87
CA PHE A 6 -4.82 16.27 31.30
C PHE A 6 -5.97 17.22 30.95
N ALA A 7 -6.66 17.02 29.82
CA ALA A 7 -7.78 17.86 29.42
C ALA A 7 -9.04 17.65 30.29
N GLU A 8 -9.25 16.43 30.78
CA GLU A 8 -10.43 16.05 31.58
C GLU A 8 -10.18 16.10 33.09
N GLN A 9 -8.93 16.29 33.54
CA GLN A 9 -8.56 16.20 34.96
C GLN A 9 -9.34 17.17 35.88
N ASN A 10 -9.74 18.33 35.36
CA ASN A 10 -10.48 19.34 36.14
C ASN A 10 -12.00 19.13 36.15
N ASP A 11 -12.59 18.58 35.09
CA ASP A 11 -14.06 18.53 34.92
C ASP A 11 -14.63 17.11 35.02
N ASN A 12 -13.81 16.07 34.79
CA ASN A 12 -14.28 14.69 34.64
C ASN A 12 -13.28 13.68 35.24
N GLY A 13 -12.64 14.06 36.34
CA GLY A 13 -11.60 13.29 37.02
C GLY A 13 -12.06 11.89 37.44
N ASP A 14 -13.32 11.70 37.82
CA ASP A 14 -13.85 10.38 38.24
C ASP A 14 -13.87 9.34 37.10
N VAL A 15 -14.08 9.78 35.85
CA VAL A 15 -14.10 8.90 34.67
C VAL A 15 -12.67 8.58 34.22
N PHE A 16 -11.77 9.56 34.29
CA PHE A 16 -10.35 9.44 33.92
C PHE A 16 -9.42 9.38 35.13
N ASP A 17 -9.82 8.66 36.18
CA ASP A 17 -9.19 8.65 37.51
C ASP A 17 -7.76 8.05 37.54
N SER A 18 -7.33 7.37 36.49
CA SER A 18 -5.98 6.79 36.46
C SER A 18 -5.39 6.76 35.06
N ILE A 19 -4.06 6.91 34.99
CA ILE A 19 -3.28 6.84 33.74
C ILE A 19 -3.64 5.58 32.93
N PRO A 20 -3.72 4.36 33.50
CA PRO A 20 -4.08 3.16 32.75
C PRO A 20 -5.49 3.21 32.13
N LYS A 21 -6.48 3.78 32.82
CA LYS A 21 -7.84 3.97 32.27
C LYS A 21 -7.82 4.88 31.04
N SER A 22 -7.07 5.99 31.10
CA SER A 22 -6.94 6.92 29.98
C SER A 22 -6.24 6.30 28.76
N VAL A 23 -5.31 5.36 28.99
CA VAL A 23 -4.63 4.61 27.94
C VAL A 23 -5.57 3.60 27.31
N TYR A 24 -6.32 2.84 28.13
CA TYR A 24 -7.36 1.93 27.64
C TYR A 24 -8.37 2.66 26.76
N TRP A 25 -8.93 3.78 27.23
CA TRP A 25 -9.84 4.62 26.45
C TRP A 25 -9.21 5.08 25.12
N GLY A 26 -7.94 5.49 25.15
CA GLY A 26 -7.22 5.90 23.95
C GLY A 26 -7.08 4.77 22.94
N ILE A 27 -6.78 3.55 23.39
CA ILE A 27 -6.63 2.37 22.53
C ILE A 27 -7.97 2.03 21.88
N ILE A 28 -9.05 1.89 22.65
CA ILE A 28 -10.37 1.51 22.10
C ILE A 28 -10.89 2.55 21.09
N THR A 29 -10.61 3.84 21.34
CA THR A 29 -10.99 4.95 20.46
C THR A 29 -10.16 4.93 19.18
N MET A 30 -8.86 4.73 19.28
CA MET A 30 -7.97 4.64 18.11
C MET A 30 -8.28 3.41 17.24
N THR A 31 -8.74 2.32 17.84
CA THR A 31 -9.18 1.12 17.10
C THR A 31 -10.60 1.24 16.53
N GLY A 32 -11.33 2.33 16.85
CA GLY A 32 -12.69 2.54 16.37
C GLY A 32 -13.76 1.66 17.05
N VAL A 33 -13.43 0.98 18.15
CA VAL A 33 -14.38 0.15 18.91
C VAL A 33 -15.37 1.05 19.67
N GLY A 34 -14.84 2.03 20.41
CA GLY A 34 -15.64 3.06 21.07
C GLY A 34 -16.81 2.53 21.91
N TYR A 35 -16.53 1.74 22.95
CA TYR A 35 -17.57 1.15 23.83
C TYR A 35 -18.51 2.18 24.46
N GLY A 36 -18.06 3.44 24.61
CA GLY A 36 -18.87 4.51 25.19
C GLY A 36 -18.98 4.45 26.72
N ASP A 37 -18.22 3.56 27.36
CA ASP A 37 -18.09 3.42 28.82
C ASP A 37 -17.39 4.63 29.46
N MET A 38 -16.46 5.23 28.73
CA MET A 38 -15.76 6.44 29.11
C MET A 38 -15.70 7.38 27.91
N VAL A 39 -16.06 8.64 28.11
CA VAL A 39 -16.07 9.66 27.06
C VAL A 39 -15.70 11.01 27.64
N PRO A 40 -14.81 11.78 26.99
CA PRO A 40 -14.49 13.12 27.44
C PRO A 40 -15.70 14.05 27.27
N ILE A 41 -15.99 14.82 28.31
CA ILE A 41 -17.09 15.80 28.32
C ILE A 41 -16.60 17.21 27.98
N THR A 42 -15.30 17.49 28.17
CA THR A 42 -14.74 18.82 27.91
C THR A 42 -14.65 19.11 26.42
N TYR A 43 -14.70 20.40 26.08
CA TYR A 43 -14.59 20.87 24.70
C TYR A 43 -13.24 20.47 24.06
N LEU A 44 -12.15 20.58 24.82
CA LEU A 44 -10.82 20.17 24.37
C LEU A 44 -10.70 18.64 24.21
N GLY A 45 -11.23 17.87 25.16
CA GLY A 45 -11.23 16.41 25.09
C GLY A 45 -11.99 15.88 23.88
N ARG A 46 -13.11 16.52 23.52
CA ARG A 46 -13.89 16.19 22.30
C ARG A 46 -13.11 16.43 21.01
N ILE A 47 -12.40 17.55 20.88
CA ILE A 47 -11.58 17.84 19.69
C ILE A 47 -10.47 16.78 19.53
N ILE A 48 -9.77 16.46 20.62
CA ILE A 48 -8.72 15.43 20.61
C ILE A 48 -9.30 14.07 20.22
N THR A 49 -10.49 13.74 20.72
CA THR A 49 -11.20 12.50 20.39
C THR A 49 -11.53 12.41 18.91
N CYS A 50 -12.04 13.49 18.32
CA CYS A 50 -12.33 13.54 16.88
C CYS A 50 -11.06 13.32 16.04
N LEU A 51 -9.95 13.99 16.40
CA LEU A 51 -8.67 13.82 15.71
C LEU A 51 -8.14 12.38 15.83
N CYS A 52 -8.26 11.78 17.02
CA CYS A 52 -7.85 10.40 17.27
C CYS A 52 -8.71 9.38 16.52
N ALA A 53 -10.02 9.62 16.41
CA ALA A 53 -10.94 8.74 15.72
C ALA A 53 -10.66 8.69 14.20
N LEU A 54 -10.16 9.79 13.62
CA LEU A 54 -9.78 9.85 12.21
C LEU A 54 -8.40 9.21 11.95
N SER A 55 -7.45 9.37 12.86
CA SER A 55 -6.07 8.86 12.65
C SER A 55 -5.97 7.33 12.74
N GLY A 56 -6.83 6.69 13.52
CA GLY A 56 -6.88 5.23 13.68
C GLY A 56 -7.10 4.48 12.36
N PRO A 57 -8.24 4.68 11.68
CA PRO A 57 -8.55 4.04 10.41
C PRO A 57 -7.54 4.38 9.30
N ALA A 58 -7.01 5.61 9.27
CA ALA A 58 -5.99 6.01 8.31
C ALA A 58 -4.71 5.16 8.44
N THR A 59 -4.28 4.91 9.68
CA THR A 59 -3.11 4.07 9.96
C THR A 59 -3.39 2.61 9.63
N MET A 60 -4.60 2.10 9.94
CA MET A 60 -4.99 0.73 9.58
C MET A 60 -5.03 0.52 8.07
N GLY A 61 -5.52 1.49 7.29
CA GLY A 61 -5.48 1.43 5.83
C GLY A 61 -4.06 1.32 5.29
N MET A 62 -3.12 2.08 5.85
CA MET A 62 -1.71 1.99 5.47
C MET A 62 -1.12 0.60 5.77
N LEU A 63 -1.44 0.00 6.91
CA LEU A 63 -0.99 -1.34 7.27
C LEU A 63 -1.55 -2.41 6.32
N ILE A 64 -2.84 -2.31 5.98
CA ILE A 64 -3.49 -3.22 5.04
C ILE A 64 -2.83 -3.12 3.65
N SER A 65 -2.58 -1.91 3.14
CA SER A 65 -1.92 -1.72 1.84
C SER A 65 -0.53 -2.37 1.79
N VAL A 66 0.29 -2.16 2.82
CA VAL A 66 1.63 -2.80 2.90
C VAL A 66 1.52 -4.32 2.95
N PHE A 67 0.55 -4.84 3.70
CA PHE A 67 0.28 -6.27 3.77
C PHE A 67 -0.09 -6.82 2.40
N VAL A 68 -1.11 -6.25 1.75
CA VAL A 68 -1.58 -6.65 0.42
C VAL A 68 -0.43 -6.66 -0.59
N ASP A 69 0.43 -5.63 -0.60
CA ASP A 69 1.60 -5.59 -1.48
C ASP A 69 2.55 -6.77 -1.28
N ARG A 70 2.75 -7.24 -0.04
CA ARG A 70 3.60 -8.41 0.24
C ARG A 70 2.94 -9.70 -0.25
N TYR A 71 1.66 -9.87 0.03
CA TYR A 71 0.91 -11.05 -0.41
C TYR A 71 0.84 -11.11 -1.94
N GLN A 72 0.56 -9.99 -2.60
CA GLN A 72 0.51 -9.90 -4.05
C GLN A 72 1.86 -10.22 -4.69
N ARG A 73 2.98 -9.76 -4.11
CA ARG A 73 4.32 -10.12 -4.63
C ARG A 73 4.59 -11.62 -4.57
N VAL A 74 4.17 -12.29 -3.50
CA VAL A 74 4.34 -13.73 -3.35
C VAL A 74 3.41 -14.48 -4.29
N TYR A 75 2.14 -14.05 -4.39
CA TYR A 75 1.16 -14.64 -5.29
C TYR A 75 1.58 -14.49 -6.75
N ASN A 76 1.92 -13.28 -7.19
CA ASN A 76 2.41 -13.03 -8.56
C ASN A 76 3.66 -13.86 -8.84
N ARG A 77 4.62 -13.95 -7.90
CA ARG A 77 5.81 -14.80 -8.09
C ARG A 77 5.46 -16.27 -8.29
N LYS A 78 4.54 -16.79 -7.48
CA LYS A 78 4.06 -18.17 -7.62
C LYS A 78 3.38 -18.34 -8.98
N MET A 79 2.50 -17.43 -9.36
CA MET A 79 1.82 -17.46 -10.67
C MET A 79 2.79 -17.41 -11.85
N TYR A 80 3.83 -16.58 -11.82
CA TYR A 80 4.86 -16.59 -12.88
C TYR A 80 5.58 -17.94 -12.99
N ILE A 81 5.83 -18.61 -11.86
CA ILE A 81 6.49 -19.93 -11.85
C ILE A 81 5.53 -21.01 -12.39
N TRP A 82 4.27 -21.00 -11.99
CA TRP A 82 3.26 -21.92 -12.52
C TRP A 82 3.02 -21.71 -14.01
N GLU A 83 3.03 -20.46 -14.49
CA GLU A 83 2.90 -20.13 -15.92
C GLU A 83 4.10 -20.62 -16.73
N SER A 84 5.33 -20.54 -16.19
CA SER A 84 6.53 -21.05 -16.87
C SER A 84 6.59 -22.58 -16.94
N GLU A 85 5.87 -23.26 -16.07
CA GLU A 85 5.79 -24.73 -16.01
C GLU A 85 4.51 -25.27 -16.69
N ALA A 86 3.52 -24.41 -16.96
CA ALA A 86 2.28 -24.79 -17.61
C ALA A 86 2.55 -25.06 -19.11
N PRO A 87 2.12 -26.20 -19.66
CA PRO A 87 2.13 -26.38 -21.10
C PRO A 87 1.24 -25.28 -21.72
N PRO A 88 1.62 -24.72 -22.88
CA PRO A 88 0.83 -23.68 -23.54
C PRO A 88 -0.60 -24.22 -23.70
N THR A 89 -1.54 -23.57 -23.03
CA THR A 89 -2.95 -23.91 -23.18
C THR A 89 -3.36 -23.29 -24.51
N ASP A 90 -3.80 -24.11 -25.48
CA ASP A 90 -4.24 -23.74 -26.84
C ASP A 90 -5.46 -22.78 -26.86
N ILE A 91 -5.39 -21.66 -26.15
CA ILE A 91 -6.42 -20.62 -26.12
C ILE A 91 -6.11 -19.56 -27.21
N ASP A 92 -4.86 -19.47 -27.67
CA ASP A 92 -4.46 -18.64 -28.81
C ASP A 92 -4.94 -19.20 -30.17
N LEU A 93 -5.44 -20.44 -30.22
CA LEU A 93 -5.97 -21.04 -31.44
C LEU A 93 -7.49 -20.78 -31.65
N ILE A 94 -8.15 -20.01 -30.77
CA ILE A 94 -9.60 -19.76 -30.85
C ILE A 94 -9.98 -18.29 -31.01
N HIS A 95 -9.02 -17.39 -31.27
CA HIS A 95 -9.33 -15.97 -31.50
C HIS A 95 -8.83 -15.47 -32.85
N GLU A 96 -9.31 -16.12 -33.92
CA GLU A 96 -9.27 -15.54 -35.26
C GLU A 96 -10.62 -15.77 -35.96
N HIS A 97 -11.64 -14.98 -35.62
CA HIS A 97 -12.63 -14.43 -36.57
C HIS A 97 -13.59 -13.45 -35.87
N ASP A 98 -13.29 -12.15 -35.92
CA ASP A 98 -14.36 -11.17 -36.19
C ASP A 98 -13.75 -9.86 -36.75
N PRO A 99 -14.00 -9.52 -38.03
CA PRO A 99 -13.72 -8.20 -38.55
C PRO A 99 -14.91 -7.28 -38.25
N ASP A 100 -14.61 -6.06 -37.81
CA ASP A 100 -15.55 -4.95 -37.60
C ASP A 100 -16.40 -5.01 -36.32
N ASP A 101 -15.96 -4.31 -35.27
CA ASP A 101 -16.82 -3.29 -34.64
C ASP A 101 -16.05 -2.36 -33.70
N ASP A 102 -16.33 -1.08 -33.91
CA ASP A 102 -15.88 0.11 -33.22
C ASP A 102 -16.46 0.21 -31.79
N ASP A 103 -15.89 1.11 -30.99
CA ASP A 103 -16.46 1.68 -29.75
C ASP A 103 -16.59 0.80 -28.49
N THR A 104 -15.51 0.73 -27.69
CA THR A 104 -15.62 1.14 -26.26
C THR A 104 -14.28 1.56 -25.66
N LYS A 105 -14.09 2.88 -25.53
CA LYS A 105 -13.11 3.50 -24.65
C LYS A 105 -13.52 3.30 -23.18
N SER A 106 -12.53 3.44 -22.29
CA SER A 106 -12.59 3.34 -20.81
C SER A 106 -12.39 1.90 -20.31
N VAL A 107 -11.38 1.56 -19.51
CA VAL A 107 -10.90 2.20 -18.28
C VAL A 107 -9.47 1.73 -17.98
N THR A 108 -8.64 2.64 -17.45
CA THR A 108 -7.29 2.44 -16.86
C THR A 108 -6.06 2.66 -17.73
N SER A 109 -5.91 3.92 -18.14
CA SER A 109 -4.63 4.62 -18.05
C SER A 109 -4.11 4.64 -16.61
N SER A 110 -3.55 3.55 -16.09
CA SER A 110 -2.60 3.57 -14.95
C SER A 110 -1.87 2.25 -14.75
N GLN A 111 -0.97 1.87 -15.66
CA GLN A 111 0.15 1.01 -15.26
C GLN A 111 1.44 1.42 -15.98
N LYS A 112 1.82 2.69 -15.77
CA LYS A 112 3.20 3.14 -15.86
C LYS A 112 3.96 2.62 -14.64
N ALA A 113 4.17 1.31 -14.57
CA ALA A 113 4.95 0.66 -13.52
C ALA A 113 6.18 0.01 -14.15
N GLY A 114 7.25 0.81 -14.27
CA GLY A 114 8.63 0.35 -14.36
C GLY A 114 8.92 -0.75 -15.36
N ARG A 115 9.04 -0.38 -16.65
CA ARG A 115 9.77 -1.19 -17.64
C ARG A 115 11.23 -1.27 -17.18
N ARG A 116 11.54 -2.23 -16.30
CA ARG A 116 12.91 -2.66 -16.05
C ARG A 116 13.44 -3.09 -17.41
N ARG A 117 14.48 -2.41 -17.89
CA ARG A 117 15.12 -2.75 -19.16
C ARG A 117 15.47 -4.24 -19.11
N PRO A 118 15.02 -5.05 -20.10
CA PRO A 118 15.35 -6.47 -20.11
C PRO A 118 16.87 -6.62 -20.06
N ILE A 119 17.37 -7.64 -19.37
CA ILE A 119 18.82 -7.83 -19.15
C ILE A 119 19.58 -7.87 -20.49
N SER A 120 18.93 -8.30 -21.57
CA SER A 120 19.46 -8.25 -22.94
C SER A 120 19.84 -6.82 -23.40
N GLU A 121 19.10 -5.80 -22.98
CA GLU A 121 19.31 -4.39 -23.34
C GLU A 121 20.45 -3.75 -22.52
N VAL A 122 20.71 -4.24 -21.30
CA VAL A 122 21.85 -3.82 -20.48
C VAL A 122 23.14 -4.46 -21.02
N ILE A 123 23.08 -5.75 -21.36
CA ILE A 123 24.21 -6.48 -21.93
C ILE A 123 24.61 -5.90 -23.29
N SER A 124 23.63 -5.57 -24.15
CA SER A 124 23.91 -4.97 -25.46
C SER A 124 24.60 -3.61 -25.33
N HIS A 125 24.19 -2.77 -24.38
CA HIS A 125 24.79 -1.45 -24.15
C HIS A 125 26.19 -1.53 -23.51
N SER A 126 26.43 -2.51 -22.64
CA SER A 126 27.78 -2.77 -22.10
C SER A 126 28.72 -3.33 -23.17
N LEU A 127 28.24 -4.20 -24.07
CA LEU A 127 29.01 -4.72 -25.20
C LEU A 127 29.35 -3.64 -26.22
N SER A 128 28.40 -2.77 -26.57
CA SER A 128 28.67 -1.66 -27.51
C SER A 128 29.68 -0.69 -26.92
N SER A 129 29.56 -0.35 -25.63
CA SER A 129 30.51 0.55 -24.96
C SER A 129 31.92 -0.04 -24.84
N LEU A 130 32.05 -1.36 -24.64
CA LEU A 130 33.34 -2.05 -24.67
C LEU A 130 33.95 -2.08 -26.07
N HIS A 131 33.14 -2.32 -27.10
CA HIS A 131 33.60 -2.35 -28.48
C HIS A 131 34.14 -0.99 -28.93
N ASP A 132 33.46 0.10 -28.58
CA ASP A 132 33.93 1.46 -28.89
C ASP A 132 35.21 1.81 -28.15
N LYS A 133 35.37 1.36 -26.90
CA LYS A 133 36.60 1.58 -26.12
C LYS A 133 37.81 0.83 -26.70
N ILE A 134 37.62 -0.42 -27.11
CA ILE A 134 38.68 -1.23 -27.74
C ILE A 134 39.09 -0.63 -29.08
N LYS A 135 38.13 -0.15 -29.87
CA LYS A 135 38.41 0.49 -31.15
C LYS A 135 39.18 1.81 -30.99
N HIS A 136 38.87 2.58 -29.94
CA HIS A 136 39.56 3.83 -29.66
C HIS A 136 40.98 3.63 -29.13
N ASP A 137 41.26 2.54 -28.40
CA ASP A 137 42.59 2.25 -27.84
C ASP A 137 43.59 1.73 -28.90
N HIS A 138 43.10 1.02 -29.92
CA HIS A 138 43.95 0.50 -31.01
C HIS A 138 44.35 1.53 -32.08
N HIS A 139 43.82 2.75 -32.03
CA HIS A 139 44.15 3.83 -32.97
C HIS A 139 45.12 4.89 -32.42
N HIS A 140 45.73 4.63 -31.25
CA HIS A 140 46.87 5.37 -30.69
C HIS A 140 48.13 4.51 -30.70
#